data_AF-A0A4V2ZGG0-F1
#
_entry.id   AF-A0A4V2ZGG0-F1
#
_cell.length_a   1.000
_cell.length_b   1.000
_cell.length_c   1.000
_cell.angle_alpha   90.00
_cell.angle_beta   90.00
_cell.angle_gamma   90.00
#
_symmetry.space_group_name_H-M   'P 1'
#
loop_
_entity.id
_entity.type
_entity.pdbx_description
1 polymer ?
#
loop_
_entity_poly.entity_id
_entity_poly.type
_entity_poly.pdbx_seq_one_letter_code
_entity_poly.pdbx_strand_id
1 'polypeptide(L)'
;MIAYLNRTKESVSTITKVPQNLISLTTINASMLFEIACVRAEKMLKEEEVINHECLEEANRRQSRYFDAQIAKEITINDQLAIDFTANNLVEGLRALSSNSSISVAPKIPGLHWIASSEGDFAYNDKLVEVKCIAKNFSANDYRQLLFYWLLKAAKVINTNEPNWEYGILFNPRLNHVVKFKFTELLNLVSGGRDLIATIELLQSILLSGRRNLT
;
A
#
# COMPACT_ATOMS: atom_id res chain seq x y z
N MET A 1 -8.40 -1.16 -19.34
CA MET A 1 -7.24 -1.29 -18.43
C MET A 1 -7.66 -1.69 -17.01
N ILE A 2 -8.26 -0.81 -16.20
CA ILE A 2 -8.53 -1.11 -14.77
C ILE A 2 -9.48 -2.30 -14.56
N ALA A 3 -10.53 -2.41 -15.38
CA ALA A 3 -11.42 -3.56 -15.35
C ALA A 3 -10.70 -4.87 -15.74
N TYR A 4 -9.67 -4.81 -16.58
CA TYR A 4 -8.86 -5.97 -16.96
C TYR A 4 -7.95 -6.39 -15.80
N LEU A 5 -7.22 -5.46 -15.18
CA LEU A 5 -6.36 -5.75 -14.01
C LEU A 5 -7.17 -6.28 -12.82
N ASN A 6 -8.38 -5.76 -12.58
CA ASN A 6 -9.24 -6.31 -11.53
C ASN A 6 -9.83 -7.70 -11.86
N ARG A 7 -9.79 -8.14 -13.13
CA ARG A 7 -10.19 -9.52 -13.50
C ARG A 7 -9.09 -10.54 -13.21
N THR A 8 -7.83 -10.12 -13.09
CA THR A 8 -6.71 -10.99 -12.67
C THR A 8 -6.62 -11.11 -11.14
N LYS A 9 -7.72 -10.82 -10.44
CA LYS A 9 -7.78 -10.84 -8.99
C LYS A 9 -7.79 -12.27 -8.49
N GLU A 10 -6.92 -12.54 -7.52
CA GLU A 10 -6.75 -13.83 -6.87
C GLU A 10 -7.04 -13.70 -5.38
N SER A 11 -7.07 -14.85 -4.69
CA SER A 11 -7.20 -14.94 -3.25
C SER A 11 -6.04 -15.73 -2.68
N VAL A 12 -5.56 -15.35 -1.51
CA VAL A 12 -4.52 -16.07 -0.78
C VAL A 12 -5.18 -17.23 -0.02
N SER A 13 -4.67 -18.44 -0.19
CA SER A 13 -5.27 -19.66 0.36
C SER A 13 -5.19 -19.76 1.89
N THR A 14 -4.25 -19.06 2.52
CA THR A 14 -4.02 -19.11 3.98
C THR A 14 -4.94 -18.19 4.77
N ILE A 15 -5.72 -17.32 4.12
CA ILE A 15 -6.57 -16.34 4.79
C ILE A 15 -8.01 -16.41 4.29
N THR A 16 -8.95 -15.93 5.09
CA THR A 16 -10.37 -15.84 4.72
C THR A 16 -10.85 -14.40 4.82
N LYS A 17 -11.87 -14.02 4.06
CA LYS A 17 -12.43 -12.66 4.14
C LYS A 17 -12.93 -12.37 5.55
N VAL A 18 -12.77 -11.14 6.02
CA VAL A 18 -13.33 -10.70 7.30
C VAL A 18 -14.87 -10.81 7.19
N PRO A 19 -15.55 -11.48 8.15
CA PRO A 19 -17.00 -11.67 8.08
C PRO A 19 -17.76 -10.34 8.02
N GLN A 20 -18.72 -10.23 7.09
CA GLN A 20 -19.46 -8.98 6.89
C GLN A 20 -20.32 -8.60 8.11
N ASN A 21 -20.83 -9.60 8.83
CA ASN A 21 -21.55 -9.40 10.10
C ASN A 21 -20.65 -8.80 11.18
N LEU A 22 -19.36 -9.14 11.20
CA LEU A 22 -18.40 -8.53 12.12
C LEU A 22 -18.16 -7.07 11.74
N ILE A 23 -17.96 -6.78 10.44
CA ILE A 23 -17.81 -5.40 9.94
C ILE A 23 -19.06 -4.54 10.20
N SER A 24 -20.27 -5.09 10.14
CA SER A 24 -21.48 -4.31 10.44
C SER A 24 -21.64 -3.94 11.93
N LEU A 25 -20.88 -4.59 12.81
CA LEU A 25 -20.91 -4.34 14.25
C LEU A 25 -19.82 -3.38 14.72
N THR A 26 -18.92 -2.95 13.82
CA THR A 26 -17.86 -2.01 14.15
C THR A 26 -18.41 -0.59 14.29
N THR A 27 -17.92 0.14 15.28
CA THR A 27 -18.30 1.54 15.55
C THR A 27 -17.29 2.54 15.02
N ILE A 28 -16.03 2.13 14.90
CA ILE A 28 -14.98 2.95 14.29
C ILE A 28 -15.16 3.00 12.77
N ASN A 29 -14.75 4.11 12.15
CA ASN A 29 -14.80 4.23 10.70
C ASN A 29 -13.78 3.26 10.04
N ALA A 30 -14.02 2.95 8.76
CA ALA A 30 -13.22 2.00 8.00
C ALA A 30 -11.74 2.41 7.87
N SER A 31 -11.43 3.70 7.78
CA SER A 31 -10.06 4.20 7.66
C SER A 31 -9.27 3.97 8.95
N MET A 32 -9.87 4.25 10.12
CA MET A 32 -9.25 4.04 11.41
C MET A 32 -9.10 2.55 11.74
N LEU A 33 -10.11 1.72 11.44
CA LEU A 33 -9.99 0.26 11.58
C LEU A 33 -8.79 -0.26 10.79
N PHE A 34 -8.65 0.21 9.56
CA PHE A 34 -7.55 -0.18 8.69
C PHE A 34 -6.20 0.30 9.22
N GLU A 35 -6.10 1.55 9.65
CA GLU A 35 -4.86 2.11 10.19
C GLU A 35 -4.37 1.31 11.40
N ILE A 36 -5.26 1.02 12.36
CA ILE A 36 -4.91 0.24 13.56
C ILE A 36 -4.50 -1.18 13.16
N ALA A 37 -5.22 -1.81 12.22
CA ALA A 37 -4.87 -3.14 11.73
C ALA A 37 -3.50 -3.18 11.03
N CYS A 38 -3.16 -2.14 10.26
CA CYS A 38 -1.84 -1.99 9.64
C CYS A 38 -0.74 -1.84 10.68
N VAL A 39 -0.87 -0.90 11.62
CA VAL A 39 0.11 -0.70 12.70
C VAL A 39 0.35 -2.00 13.46
N ARG A 40 -0.73 -2.73 13.78
CA ARG A 40 -0.66 -4.03 14.45
C ARG A 40 0.11 -5.05 13.62
N ALA A 41 -0.23 -5.17 12.33
CA ALA A 41 0.44 -6.10 11.42
C ALA A 41 1.93 -5.77 11.23
N GLU A 42 2.29 -4.49 11.17
CA GLU A 42 3.68 -4.04 11.10
C GLU A 42 4.48 -4.49 12.32
N LYS A 43 3.93 -4.31 13.53
CA LYS A 43 4.55 -4.80 14.78
C LYS A 43 4.73 -6.31 14.77
N MET A 44 3.69 -7.05 14.38
CA MET A 44 3.74 -8.52 14.26
C MET A 44 4.80 -9.00 13.26
N LEU A 45 4.95 -8.32 12.12
CA LEU A 45 5.97 -8.64 11.11
C LEU A 45 7.39 -8.31 11.57
N LYS A 46 7.55 -7.33 12.45
CA LYS A 46 8.82 -6.97 13.09
C LYS A 46 9.13 -7.80 14.36
N GLU A 47 8.26 -8.75 14.70
CA GLU A 47 8.36 -9.54 15.93
C GLU A 47 8.37 -8.68 17.20
N GLU A 48 7.74 -7.50 17.14
CA GLU A 48 7.54 -6.62 18.28
C GLU A 48 6.33 -7.05 19.11
N GLU A 49 6.34 -6.73 20.41
CA GLU A 49 5.17 -6.90 21.25
C GLU A 49 4.01 -6.02 20.75
N VAL A 50 2.82 -6.63 20.68
CA VAL A 50 1.61 -5.98 20.19
C VAL A 50 0.77 -5.50 21.36
N ILE A 51 0.85 -4.20 21.64
CA ILE A 51 0.11 -3.56 22.72
C ILE A 51 -1.00 -2.69 22.12
N ASN A 52 -2.27 -2.99 22.49
CA ASN A 52 -3.44 -2.39 21.85
C ASN A 52 -3.47 -0.85 21.94
N HIS A 53 -3.15 -0.29 23.11
CA HIS A 53 -3.20 1.16 23.30
C HIS A 53 -2.15 1.87 22.45
N GLU A 54 -0.92 1.33 22.37
CA GLU A 54 0.15 1.87 21.52
C GLU A 54 -0.22 1.81 20.04
N CYS A 55 -0.86 0.72 19.60
CA CYS A 55 -1.33 0.60 18.21
C CYS A 55 -2.36 1.68 17.88
N LEU A 56 -3.28 1.98 18.80
CA LEU A 56 -4.27 3.04 18.64
C LEU A 56 -3.62 4.44 18.64
N GLU A 57 -2.68 4.70 19.54
CA GLU A 57 -1.96 5.98 19.59
C GLU A 57 -1.18 6.25 18.31
N GLU A 58 -0.46 5.24 17.81
CA GLU A 58 0.29 5.35 16.56
C GLU A 58 -0.64 5.51 15.35
N ALA A 59 -1.74 4.77 15.29
CA ALA A 59 -2.74 4.93 14.24
C ALA A 59 -3.37 6.34 14.24
N ASN A 60 -3.72 6.86 15.42
CA ASN A 60 -4.20 8.23 15.58
C ASN A 60 -3.15 9.25 15.15
N ARG A 61 -1.87 9.05 15.52
CA ARG A 61 -0.75 9.90 15.10
C ARG A 61 -0.60 9.93 13.58
N ARG A 62 -0.70 8.79 12.90
CA ARG A 62 -0.67 8.71 11.43
C ARG A 62 -1.87 9.41 10.80
N GLN A 63 -3.07 9.13 11.30
CA GLN A 63 -4.31 9.72 10.77
C GLN A 63 -4.38 11.24 10.95
N SER A 64 -3.84 11.78 12.04
CA SER A 64 -3.82 13.24 12.31
C SER A 64 -3.07 14.07 11.25
N ARG A 65 -2.30 13.43 10.36
CA ARG A 65 -1.63 14.09 9.22
C ARG A 65 -2.60 14.43 8.09
N TYR A 66 -3.78 13.81 8.06
CA TYR A 66 -4.81 14.05 7.06
C TYR A 66 -5.80 15.10 7.56
N PHE A 67 -6.28 15.95 6.65
CA PHE A 67 -7.19 17.05 6.99
C PHE A 67 -8.55 16.55 7.51
N ASP A 68 -8.97 15.37 7.08
CA ASP A 68 -10.24 14.70 7.45
C ASP A 68 -10.06 13.64 8.55
N ALA A 69 -8.98 13.73 9.34
CA ALA A 69 -8.65 12.77 10.39
C ALA A 69 -9.83 12.50 11.33
N GLN A 70 -10.18 11.22 11.48
CA GLN A 70 -11.17 10.77 12.44
C GLN A 70 -10.50 10.00 13.56
N ILE A 71 -10.39 10.63 14.73
CA ILE A 71 -9.72 10.07 15.90
C ILE A 71 -10.69 9.14 16.64
N ALA A 72 -10.32 7.87 16.80
CA ALA A 72 -11.05 6.95 17.65
C ALA A 72 -10.62 7.14 19.11
N LYS A 73 -11.59 7.38 20.01
CA LYS A 73 -11.35 7.54 21.45
C LYS A 73 -11.45 6.21 22.20
N GLU A 74 -12.33 5.32 21.75
CA GLU A 74 -12.58 4.01 22.36
C GLU A 74 -12.74 2.96 21.25
N ILE A 75 -12.25 1.75 21.52
CA ILE A 75 -12.37 0.58 20.65
C ILE A 75 -13.30 -0.40 21.35
N THR A 76 -14.41 -0.77 20.71
CA THR A 76 -15.30 -1.80 21.24
C THR A 76 -14.73 -3.20 21.04
N ILE A 77 -15.31 -4.22 21.69
CA ILE A 77 -14.91 -5.62 21.49
C ILE A 77 -15.05 -6.03 20.02
N ASN A 78 -16.11 -5.60 19.33
CA ASN A 78 -16.32 -5.92 17.92
C ASN A 78 -15.29 -5.22 17.02
N ASP A 79 -14.93 -3.98 17.34
CA ASP A 79 -13.85 -3.26 16.64
C ASP A 79 -12.53 -4.02 16.79
N GLN A 80 -12.18 -4.42 18.01
CA GLN A 80 -10.97 -5.18 18.29
C GLN A 80 -10.93 -6.51 17.53
N LEU A 81 -12.04 -7.26 17.52
CA LEU A 81 -12.14 -8.50 16.75
C LEU A 81 -11.93 -8.27 15.24
N ALA A 82 -12.51 -7.20 14.68
CA ALA A 82 -12.36 -6.87 13.27
C ALA A 82 -10.92 -6.41 12.92
N ILE A 83 -10.29 -5.64 13.82
CA ILE A 83 -8.89 -5.22 13.73
C ILE A 83 -7.98 -6.44 13.75
N ASP A 84 -8.15 -7.34 14.73
CA ASP A 84 -7.33 -8.54 14.89
C ASP A 84 -7.44 -9.46 13.67
N PHE A 85 -8.67 -9.68 13.18
CA PHE A 85 -8.89 -10.47 11.97
C PHE A 85 -8.17 -9.86 10.77
N THR A 86 -8.33 -8.54 10.58
CA THR A 86 -7.72 -7.83 9.44
C THR A 86 -6.20 -7.84 9.52
N ALA A 87 -5.63 -7.62 10.72
CA ALA A 87 -4.19 -7.63 10.96
C ALA A 87 -3.60 -9.04 10.74
N ASN A 88 -4.24 -10.08 11.27
CA ASN A 88 -3.82 -11.47 11.05
C ASN A 88 -3.87 -11.84 9.57
N ASN A 89 -4.93 -11.45 8.86
CA ASN A 89 -5.02 -11.65 7.41
C ASN A 89 -3.90 -10.92 6.64
N LEU A 90 -3.53 -9.73 7.08
CA LEU A 90 -2.44 -8.97 6.48
C LEU A 90 -1.10 -9.68 6.68
N VAL A 91 -0.79 -10.11 7.90
CA VAL A 91 0.44 -10.83 8.23
C VAL A 91 0.53 -12.17 7.50
N GLU A 92 -0.49 -13.02 7.63
CA GLU A 92 -0.51 -14.35 7.03
C GLU A 92 -0.58 -14.28 5.50
N GLY A 93 -1.29 -13.28 4.96
CA GLY A 93 -1.32 -12.98 3.54
C GLY A 93 0.06 -12.58 3.01
N LEU A 94 0.74 -11.65 3.68
CA LEU A 94 2.08 -11.20 3.29
C LEU A 94 3.12 -12.32 3.40
N ARG A 95 3.09 -13.13 4.47
CA ARG A 95 3.98 -14.30 4.63
C ARG A 95 3.78 -15.33 3.52
N ALA A 96 2.53 -15.62 3.17
CA ALA A 96 2.23 -16.53 2.07
C ALA A 96 2.70 -15.96 0.72
N LEU A 97 2.41 -14.68 0.44
CA LEU A 97 2.81 -14.00 -0.79
C LEU A 97 4.34 -13.87 -0.93
N SER A 98 5.04 -13.64 0.18
CA SER A 98 6.51 -13.56 0.21
C SER A 98 7.19 -14.94 0.21
N SER A 99 6.42 -16.03 0.32
CA SER A 99 6.96 -17.38 0.55
C SER A 99 7.92 -17.40 1.76
N ASN A 100 7.56 -16.69 2.83
CA ASN A 100 8.37 -16.47 4.04
C ASN A 100 9.72 -15.78 3.79
N SER A 101 9.89 -15.07 2.67
CA SER A 101 11.01 -14.14 2.49
C SER A 101 10.89 -12.96 3.44
N SER A 102 12.00 -12.27 3.69
CA SER A 102 12.02 -11.03 4.48
C SER A 102 11.09 -9.98 3.88
N ILE A 103 10.25 -9.36 4.72
CA ILE A 103 9.31 -8.32 4.35
C ILE A 103 9.82 -7.00 4.94
N SER A 104 10.12 -6.05 4.06
CA SER A 104 10.40 -4.67 4.44
C SER A 104 9.08 -3.95 4.72
N VAL A 105 8.91 -3.49 5.96
CA VAL A 105 7.85 -2.57 6.36
C VAL A 105 8.27 -1.15 6.01
N ALA A 106 7.36 -0.32 5.50
CA ALA A 106 7.61 1.08 5.18
C ALA A 106 8.83 1.30 4.24
N PRO A 107 8.95 0.57 3.10
CA PRO A 107 10.08 0.75 2.19
C PRO A 107 10.15 2.21 1.69
N LYS A 108 11.35 2.79 1.74
CA LYS A 108 11.57 4.17 1.33
C LYS A 108 11.29 4.38 -0.15
N ILE A 109 10.39 5.31 -0.45
CA ILE A 109 10.15 5.84 -1.79
C ILE A 109 10.96 7.13 -1.94
N PRO A 110 11.95 7.17 -2.85
CA PRO A 110 12.77 8.37 -3.01
C PRO A 110 11.95 9.54 -3.54
N GLY A 111 12.29 10.75 -3.12
CA GLY A 111 11.75 11.97 -3.69
C GLY A 111 12.42 12.30 -5.04
N LEU A 112 11.81 13.23 -5.78
CA LEU A 112 12.34 13.74 -7.05
C LEU A 112 12.03 15.23 -7.19
N HIS A 113 13.08 16.06 -7.31
CA HIS A 113 12.98 17.52 -7.30
C HIS A 113 12.25 18.04 -6.06
N TRP A 114 11.06 18.65 -6.22
CA TRP A 114 10.25 19.17 -5.12
C TRP A 114 9.29 18.12 -4.53
N ILE A 115 9.21 16.92 -5.13
CA ILE A 115 8.50 15.79 -4.53
C ILE A 115 9.36 15.26 -3.37
N ALA A 116 8.84 15.38 -2.16
CA ALA A 116 9.46 14.81 -0.96
C ALA A 116 9.52 13.27 -1.03
N SER A 117 10.49 12.67 -0.34
CA SER A 117 10.48 11.22 -0.13
C SER A 117 9.26 10.80 0.69
N SER A 118 8.81 9.57 0.47
CA SER A 118 7.70 8.95 1.19
C SER A 118 8.03 7.49 1.52
N GLU A 119 7.06 6.76 2.04
CA GLU A 119 7.14 5.34 2.36
C GLU A 119 5.99 4.63 1.66
N GLY A 120 6.24 3.44 1.11
CA GLY A 120 5.18 2.53 0.70
C GLY A 120 4.74 1.65 1.88
N ASP A 121 3.77 0.76 1.69
CA ASP A 121 3.32 -0.08 2.81
C ASP A 121 4.31 -1.22 3.09
N PHE A 122 4.55 -2.08 2.09
CA PHE A 122 5.45 -3.22 2.23
C PHE A 122 6.23 -3.50 0.94
N ALA A 123 7.39 -4.12 1.06
CA ALA A 123 8.11 -4.69 -0.06
C ALA A 123 8.76 -6.02 0.32
N TYR A 124 8.90 -6.91 -0.64
CA TYR A 124 9.69 -8.14 -0.48
C TYR A 124 10.25 -8.54 -1.85
N ASN A 125 11.46 -9.09 -1.86
CA ASN A 125 12.16 -9.44 -3.10
C ASN A 125 12.12 -8.26 -4.11
N ASP A 126 11.60 -8.50 -5.30
CA ASP A 126 11.40 -7.57 -6.41
C ASP A 126 9.99 -6.96 -6.46
N LYS A 127 9.23 -6.99 -5.35
CA LYS A 127 7.80 -6.62 -5.32
C LYS A 127 7.53 -5.49 -4.34
N LEU A 128 6.76 -4.50 -4.80
CA LEU A 128 6.18 -3.44 -3.97
C LEU A 128 4.71 -3.75 -3.73
N VAL A 129 4.29 -3.71 -2.47
CA VAL A 129 2.93 -4.03 -2.04
C VAL A 129 2.27 -2.76 -1.49
N GLU A 130 1.07 -2.49 -1.96
CA GLU A 130 0.17 -1.48 -1.43
C GLU A 130 -1.10 -2.17 -0.91
N VAL A 131 -1.48 -1.84 0.31
CA VAL A 131 -2.58 -2.45 1.04
C VAL A 131 -3.78 -1.51 1.04
N LYS A 132 -4.95 -2.03 0.68
CA LYS A 132 -6.21 -1.28 0.73
C LYS A 132 -7.30 -2.10 1.40
N CYS A 133 -7.99 -1.53 2.40
CA CYS A 133 -9.18 -2.16 3.00
C CYS A 133 -10.49 -1.57 2.48
N ILE A 134 -10.64 -1.51 1.15
CA ILE A 134 -11.83 -0.98 0.47
C ILE A 134 -12.95 -2.03 0.33
N ALA A 135 -14.20 -1.58 0.18
CA ALA A 135 -15.39 -2.43 -0.04
C ALA A 135 -15.66 -2.79 -1.51
N LYS A 136 -14.79 -2.34 -2.41
CA LYS A 136 -14.93 -2.47 -3.85
C LYS A 136 -13.62 -2.96 -4.47
N ASN A 137 -13.62 -3.14 -5.78
CA ASN A 137 -12.42 -3.39 -6.57
C ASN A 137 -11.42 -2.21 -6.46
N PHE A 138 -10.15 -2.48 -6.75
CA PHE A 138 -9.12 -1.45 -6.77
C PHE A 138 -9.42 -0.41 -7.86
N SER A 139 -9.30 0.86 -7.47
CA SER A 139 -9.52 2.03 -8.31
C SER A 139 -8.30 2.33 -9.16
N ALA A 140 -8.47 3.16 -10.19
CA ALA A 140 -7.37 3.61 -11.03
C ALA A 140 -6.26 4.32 -10.23
N ASN A 141 -6.62 5.00 -9.14
CA ASN A 141 -5.66 5.72 -8.31
C ASN A 141 -4.74 4.78 -7.55
N ASP A 142 -5.23 3.60 -7.14
CA ASP A 142 -4.43 2.60 -6.42
C ASP A 142 -3.29 2.07 -7.32
N TYR A 143 -3.58 1.79 -8.59
CA TYR A 143 -2.55 1.41 -9.57
C TYR A 143 -1.59 2.56 -9.89
N ARG A 144 -2.10 3.78 -10.04
CA ARG A 144 -1.27 4.97 -10.32
C ARG A 144 -0.33 5.28 -9.17
N GLN A 145 -0.75 5.08 -7.92
CA GLN A 145 0.08 5.28 -6.74
C GLN A 145 1.32 4.38 -6.78
N LEU A 146 1.12 3.06 -6.95
CA LEU A 146 2.22 2.10 -7.11
C LEU A 146 3.12 2.44 -8.31
N LEU A 147 2.52 2.79 -9.46
CA LEU A 147 3.29 3.18 -10.64
C LEU A 147 4.16 4.41 -10.36
N PHE A 148 3.62 5.40 -9.66
CA PHE A 148 4.34 6.61 -9.32
C PHE A 148 5.50 6.33 -8.36
N TYR A 149 5.29 5.50 -7.33
CA TYR A 149 6.35 5.03 -6.44
C TYR A 149 7.47 4.32 -7.20
N TRP A 150 7.10 3.45 -8.13
CA TRP A 150 8.05 2.76 -8.99
C TRP A 150 8.83 3.70 -9.92
N LEU A 151 8.17 4.69 -10.53
CA LEU A 151 8.83 5.69 -11.38
C LEU A 151 9.80 6.57 -10.60
N LEU A 152 9.45 6.96 -9.37
CA LEU A 152 10.33 7.71 -8.48
C LEU A 152 11.57 6.89 -8.12
N LYS A 153 11.40 5.61 -7.75
CA LYS A 153 12.52 4.71 -7.51
C LYS A 153 13.36 4.51 -8.77
N ALA A 154 12.73 4.29 -9.92
CA ALA A 154 13.41 4.14 -11.21
C ALA A 154 14.27 5.36 -11.53
N ALA A 155 13.74 6.58 -11.37
CA ALA A 155 14.49 7.82 -11.60
C ALA A 155 15.71 7.96 -10.68
N LYS A 156 15.65 7.41 -9.46
CA LYS A 156 16.78 7.40 -8.53
C LYS A 156 17.84 6.37 -8.89
N VAL A 157 17.43 5.19 -9.38
CA VAL A 157 18.35 4.06 -9.61
C VAL A 157 18.79 3.87 -11.07
N ILE A 158 18.22 4.63 -12.02
CA ILE A 158 18.56 4.50 -13.45
C ILE A 158 20.05 4.68 -13.75
N ASN A 159 20.76 5.45 -12.91
CA ASN A 159 22.20 5.68 -13.00
C ASN A 159 22.98 4.96 -11.88
N THR A 160 22.39 3.96 -11.23
CA THR A 160 23.02 3.17 -10.17
C THR A 160 22.88 1.68 -10.46
N ASN A 161 23.64 0.85 -9.74
CA ASN A 161 23.49 -0.62 -9.78
C ASN A 161 22.45 -1.11 -8.77
N GLU A 162 21.64 -0.23 -8.19
CA GLU A 162 20.59 -0.65 -7.25
C GLU A 162 19.42 -1.29 -8.00
N PRO A 163 18.92 -2.46 -7.56
CA PRO A 163 17.75 -3.06 -8.16
C PRO A 163 16.51 -2.19 -7.95
N ASN A 164 15.60 -2.24 -8.92
CA ASN A 164 14.26 -1.69 -8.80
C ASN A 164 13.24 -2.83 -8.60
N TRP A 165 12.02 -2.49 -8.18
CA TRP A 165 10.92 -3.45 -8.16
C TRP A 165 10.48 -3.81 -9.59
N GLU A 166 10.17 -5.08 -9.82
CA GLU A 166 9.64 -5.59 -11.09
C GLU A 166 8.10 -5.65 -11.06
N TYR A 167 7.53 -5.97 -9.89
CA TYR A 167 6.08 -6.16 -9.72
C TYR A 167 5.46 -5.22 -8.70
N GLY A 168 4.25 -4.79 -9.01
CA GLY A 168 3.33 -4.18 -8.05
C GLY A 168 2.30 -5.20 -7.57
N ILE A 169 1.93 -5.11 -6.30
CA ILE A 169 0.85 -5.90 -5.70
C ILE A 169 -0.11 -4.96 -5.00
N LEU A 170 -1.39 -5.06 -5.35
CA LEU A 170 -2.49 -4.50 -4.56
C LEU A 170 -3.09 -5.61 -3.72
N PHE A 171 -3.09 -5.43 -2.40
CA PHE A 171 -3.60 -6.41 -1.46
C PHE A 171 -4.72 -5.83 -0.60
N ASN A 172 -5.84 -6.55 -0.51
CA ASN A 172 -6.94 -6.25 0.39
C ASN A 172 -7.10 -7.41 1.38
N PRO A 173 -6.52 -7.31 2.58
CA PRO A 173 -6.57 -8.37 3.59
C PRO A 173 -7.99 -8.56 4.14
N ARG A 174 -8.85 -7.53 4.06
CA ARG A 174 -10.25 -7.62 4.50
C ARG A 174 -11.09 -8.49 3.55
N LEU A 175 -10.92 -8.33 2.25
CA LEU A 175 -11.68 -9.06 1.24
C LEU A 175 -10.96 -10.33 0.71
N ASN A 176 -9.72 -10.57 1.13
CA ASN A 176 -8.83 -11.57 0.56
C ASN A 176 -8.72 -11.43 -0.98
N HIS A 177 -8.40 -10.21 -1.42
CA HIS A 177 -8.18 -9.92 -2.83
C HIS A 177 -6.73 -9.49 -3.07
N VAL A 178 -6.08 -10.12 -4.04
CA VAL A 178 -4.74 -9.76 -4.49
C VAL A 178 -4.78 -9.50 -6.00
N VAL A 179 -4.13 -8.43 -6.44
CA VAL A 179 -3.82 -8.22 -7.85
C VAL A 179 -2.33 -8.00 -7.99
N LYS A 180 -1.67 -8.85 -8.75
CA LYS A 180 -0.24 -8.73 -9.11
C LYS A 180 -0.12 -8.29 -10.56
N PHE A 181 0.82 -7.38 -10.85
CA PHE A 181 1.09 -6.91 -12.21
C PHE A 181 2.56 -6.54 -12.37
N LYS A 182 3.09 -6.60 -13.60
CA LYS A 182 4.41 -6.06 -13.93
C LYS A 182 4.33 -4.54 -14.10
N PHE A 183 5.30 -3.82 -13.55
CA PHE A 183 5.34 -2.37 -13.70
C PHE A 183 5.53 -1.92 -15.15
N THR A 184 6.34 -2.65 -15.93
CA THR A 184 6.55 -2.38 -17.35
C THR A 184 5.28 -2.53 -18.18
N GLU A 185 4.45 -3.54 -17.87
CA GLU A 185 3.13 -3.71 -18.50
C GLU A 185 2.19 -2.58 -18.12
N LEU A 186 2.13 -2.22 -16.83
CA LEU A 186 1.31 -1.10 -16.37
C LEU A 186 1.75 0.21 -17.01
N LEU A 187 3.06 0.45 -17.12
CA LEU A 187 3.62 1.62 -17.78
C LEU A 187 3.17 1.68 -19.24
N ASN A 188 3.37 0.60 -20.01
CA ASN A 188 2.98 0.55 -21.42
C ASN A 188 1.50 0.85 -21.63
N LEU A 189 0.64 0.41 -20.70
CA LEU A 189 -0.80 0.66 -20.75
C LEU A 189 -1.17 2.14 -20.50
N VAL A 190 -0.37 2.89 -19.75
CA VAL A 190 -0.66 4.30 -19.41
C VAL A 190 0.17 5.32 -20.19
N SER A 191 1.35 4.94 -20.68
CA SER A 191 2.33 5.84 -21.27
C SER A 191 2.10 6.10 -22.77
N GLY A 192 1.14 5.41 -23.38
CA GLY A 192 0.86 5.50 -24.81
C GLY A 192 2.01 4.95 -25.67
N GLY A 193 2.79 3.99 -25.15
CA GLY A 193 3.92 3.37 -25.85
C GLY A 193 5.29 3.99 -25.57
N ARG A 194 5.39 4.96 -24.66
CA ARG A 194 6.70 5.44 -24.19
C ARG A 194 7.37 4.40 -23.31
N ASP A 195 8.67 4.24 -23.49
CA ASP A 195 9.49 3.44 -22.59
C ASP A 195 9.72 4.13 -21.23
N LEU A 196 10.42 3.43 -20.33
CA LEU A 196 10.71 3.90 -18.99
C LEU A 196 11.55 5.19 -18.99
N ILE A 197 12.56 5.28 -19.85
CA ILE A 197 13.49 6.41 -19.89
C ILE A 197 12.74 7.67 -20.32
N ALA A 198 12.03 7.59 -21.44
CA ALA A 198 11.23 8.69 -21.97
C ALA A 198 10.12 9.13 -21.00
N THR A 199 9.59 8.20 -20.18
CA THR A 199 8.61 8.53 -19.14
C THR A 199 9.25 9.27 -17.97
N ILE A 200 10.42 8.85 -17.52
CA ILE A 200 11.17 9.53 -16.44
C ILE A 200 11.58 10.93 -16.89
N GLU A 201 12.09 11.09 -18.11
CA GLU A 201 12.45 12.41 -18.67
C GLU A 201 11.24 13.35 -18.74
N LEU A 202 10.08 12.83 -19.18
CA LEU A 202 8.84 13.60 -19.19
C LEU A 202 8.42 14.00 -17.78
N LEU A 203 8.48 13.07 -16.81
CA LEU A 203 8.19 13.36 -15.41
C LEU A 203 9.12 14.47 -14.87
N GLN A 204 10.43 14.35 -15.07
CA GLN A 204 11.41 15.35 -14.65
C GLN A 204 11.12 16.72 -15.30
N SER A 205 10.83 16.75 -16.61
CA SER A 205 10.47 17.97 -17.33
C SER A 205 9.22 18.65 -16.73
N ILE A 206 8.16 17.88 -16.46
CA ILE A 206 6.95 18.39 -15.81
C ILE A 206 7.26 18.96 -14.43
N LEU A 207 8.04 18.26 -13.61
CA LEU A 207 8.39 18.74 -12.27
C LEU A 207 9.25 20.00 -12.30
N LEU A 208 10.20 20.10 -13.23
CA LEU A 208 11.04 21.28 -13.43
C LEU A 208 10.23 22.48 -13.94
N SER A 209 9.27 22.25 -14.84
CA SER A 209 8.39 23.31 -15.34
C SER A 209 7.42 23.81 -14.26
N GLY A 210 6.82 22.91 -13.48
CA GLY A 210 5.91 23.26 -12.39
C GLY A 210 6.58 24.08 -11.28
N ARG A 211 7.88 23.87 -11.05
CA ARG A 211 8.67 24.67 -10.09
C ARG A 211 8.73 26.15 -10.48
N ARG A 212 8.80 26.48 -11.78
CA ARG A 212 8.85 27.88 -12.25
C ARG A 212 7.55 28.65 -12.01
N ASN A 213 6.43 27.94 -11.82
CA ASN A 213 5.12 28.55 -11.54
C ASN A 213 4.84 28.71 -10.04
N LEU A 214 5.74 28.20 -9.18
CA LEU A 214 5.64 28.26 -7.71
C LEU A 214 6.64 29.25 -7.09
N THR A 215 7.52 29.84 -7.91
CA THR A 215 8.51 30.87 -7.54
C THR A 215 8.19 32.16 -8.28
#